data_AF-A0A4V6P5U2-F1
#
_entry.id   AF-A0A4V6P5U2-F1
#
_cell.length_a   1.000
_cell.length_b   1.000
_cell.length_c   1.000
_cell.angle_alpha   90.00
_cell.angle_beta   90.00
_cell.angle_gamma   90.00
#
_symmetry.space_group_name_H-M   'P 1'
#
loop_
_entity.id
_entity.type
_entity.pdbx_description
1 polymer ?
#
loop_
_entity_poly.entity_id
_entity_poly.type
_entity_poly.pdbx_seq_one_letter_code
_entity_poly.pdbx_strand_id
1 'polypeptide(L)'
;MHLSPDDIAAAEACGISFLPASEAHIQRLAMQRKIFYRNGAPILATRGDGFFETVGTLQQLIEEGRQQQHDVTQWMRTAEPAMTVELPAEPAAAEPRPAEPPPPATEPAARKRQRRKRPATEPPLMEAAGEAPEALPEPLPVASVPVPVPVPVPVPVPQPRPVDRTVPQAAGMPAQERGKRWLVAGAERRGRAAKHWSTRQR
;
A
#
# COMPACT_ATOMS: atom_id res chain seq x y z
N MET A 1 8.05 12.22 -10.65
CA MET A 1 6.79 12.37 -11.41
C MET A 1 5.89 13.28 -10.60
N HIS A 2 5.26 14.26 -11.24
CA HIS A 2 4.27 15.12 -10.60
C HIS A 2 2.89 14.47 -10.75
N LEU A 3 2.14 14.41 -9.66
CA LEU A 3 0.78 13.88 -9.62
C LEU A 3 -0.19 15.05 -9.55
N SER A 4 -1.16 15.05 -10.47
CA SER A 4 -2.31 15.95 -10.39
C SER A 4 -3.27 15.51 -9.28
N PRO A 5 -4.17 16.39 -8.81
CA PRO A 5 -5.23 16.00 -7.88
C PRO A 5 -6.10 14.84 -8.41
N ASP A 6 -6.36 14.83 -9.71
CA ASP A 6 -7.16 13.77 -10.36
C ASP A 6 -6.41 12.43 -10.37
N ASP A 7 -5.09 12.44 -10.58
CA ASP A 7 -4.25 11.23 -10.48
C ASP A 7 -4.31 10.64 -9.07
N ILE A 8 -4.28 11.50 -8.05
CA ILE A 8 -4.34 11.08 -6.66
C ILE A 8 -5.70 10.46 -6.36
N ALA A 9 -6.79 11.11 -6.77
CA ALA A 9 -8.15 10.59 -6.56
C ALA A 9 -8.36 9.24 -7.28
N ALA A 10 -7.84 9.08 -8.50
CA ALA A 10 -7.89 7.82 -9.23
C ALA A 10 -7.08 6.72 -8.51
N ALA A 11 -5.85 7.01 -8.07
CA ALA A 11 -5.05 6.05 -7.32
C ALA A 11 -5.69 5.66 -5.97
N GLU A 12 -6.30 6.62 -5.27
CA GLU A 12 -7.04 6.39 -4.02
C GLU A 12 -8.26 5.49 -4.24
N ALA A 13 -8.97 5.62 -5.36
CA ALA A 13 -10.04 4.71 -5.74
C ALA A 13 -9.54 3.25 -5.89
N CYS A 14 -8.29 3.06 -6.29
CA CYS A 14 -7.62 1.75 -6.32
C CYS A 14 -7.02 1.30 -4.97
N GLY A 15 -7.25 2.05 -3.88
CA GLY A 15 -6.78 1.72 -2.54
C GLY A 15 -5.33 2.11 -2.26
N ILE A 16 -4.77 3.06 -3.01
CA ILE A 16 -3.45 3.63 -2.73
C ILE A 16 -3.58 4.73 -1.68
N SER A 17 -2.61 4.78 -0.76
CA SER A 17 -2.46 5.83 0.24
C SER A 17 -1.19 6.63 -0.03
N PHE A 18 -1.27 7.94 0.14
CA PHE A 18 -0.13 8.84 -0.05
C PHE A 18 0.41 9.36 1.29
N LEU A 19 1.73 9.25 1.50
CA LEU A 19 2.42 9.67 2.71
C LEU A 19 3.47 10.74 2.37
N PRO A 20 3.71 11.74 3.23
CA PRO A 20 4.81 12.68 3.03
C PRO A 20 6.15 11.94 3.06
N ALA A 21 7.05 12.25 2.13
CA ALA A 21 8.38 11.68 2.10
C ALA A 21 9.32 12.45 3.03
N SER A 22 10.01 11.76 3.93
CA SER A 22 11.12 12.34 4.69
C SER A 22 12.38 12.44 3.81
N GLU A 23 13.35 13.27 4.22
CA GLU A 23 14.63 13.36 3.50
C GLU A 23 15.35 12.01 3.40
N ALA A 24 15.31 11.21 4.47
CA ALA A 24 15.87 9.86 4.46
C ALA A 24 15.19 8.95 3.43
N HIS A 25 13.86 9.08 3.24
CA HIS A 25 13.15 8.37 2.18
C HIS A 25 13.58 8.87 0.81
N ILE A 26 13.68 10.18 0.60
CA ILE A 26 14.10 10.77 -0.67
C ILE A 26 15.48 10.24 -1.08
N GLN A 27 16.46 10.27 -0.18
CA GLN A 27 17.81 9.79 -0.45
C GLN A 27 17.84 8.30 -0.84
N ARG A 28 17.09 7.45 -0.12
CA ARG A 28 17.09 6.00 -0.35
C ARG A 28 16.28 5.58 -1.56
N LEU A 29 15.18 6.27 -1.85
CA LEU A 29 14.15 5.82 -2.80
C LEU A 29 14.13 6.63 -4.11
N ALA A 30 14.81 7.77 -4.20
CA ALA A 30 14.87 8.57 -5.42
C ALA A 30 15.43 7.78 -6.61
N MET A 31 16.53 7.04 -6.40
CA MET A 31 17.13 6.20 -7.44
C MET A 31 16.18 5.09 -7.94
N GLN A 32 15.28 4.62 -7.08
CA GLN A 32 14.30 3.58 -7.42
C GLN A 32 13.04 4.13 -8.09
N ARG A 33 12.98 5.45 -8.35
CA ARG A 33 11.80 6.13 -8.93
C ARG A 33 10.54 5.85 -8.11
N LYS A 34 10.65 5.92 -6.79
CA LYS A 34 9.52 5.75 -5.83
C LYS A 34 9.12 7.06 -5.13
N ILE A 35 9.72 8.18 -5.52
CA ILE A 35 9.36 9.53 -5.03
C ILE A 35 8.49 10.23 -6.07
N PHE A 36 7.33 10.71 -5.62
CA PHE A 36 6.36 11.47 -6.40
C PHE A 36 6.23 12.88 -5.82
N TYR A 37 5.62 13.79 -6.56
CA TYR A 37 5.46 15.18 -6.13
C TYR A 37 3.99 15.62 -6.24
N ARG A 38 3.48 16.23 -5.18
CA ARG A 38 2.16 16.89 -5.13
C ARG A 38 2.38 18.34 -4.71
N ASN A 39 2.02 19.29 -5.57
CA ASN A 39 2.23 20.72 -5.33
C ASN A 39 3.68 21.05 -4.92
N GLY A 40 4.66 20.37 -5.55
CA GLY A 40 6.09 20.53 -5.24
C GLY A 40 6.58 19.78 -3.99
N ALA A 41 5.69 19.25 -3.14
CA ALA A 41 6.07 18.48 -1.96
C ALA A 41 6.30 16.99 -2.32
N PRO A 42 7.38 16.36 -1.83
CA PRO A 42 7.68 14.96 -2.11
C PRO A 42 6.78 14.02 -1.29
N ILE A 43 6.20 13.03 -1.95
CA ILE A 43 5.28 12.04 -1.37
C ILE A 43 5.62 10.62 -1.83
N LEU A 44 5.18 9.64 -1.04
CA LEU A 44 5.29 8.21 -1.29
C LEU A 44 3.89 7.64 -1.52
N ALA A 45 3.75 6.71 -2.44
CA ALA A 45 2.52 5.95 -2.67
C ALA A 45 2.69 4.53 -2.11
N THR A 46 1.72 4.05 -1.35
CA THR A 46 1.75 2.70 -0.76
C THR A 46 0.38 2.04 -0.85
N ARG A 47 0.38 0.73 -1.09
CA ARG A 47 -0.77 -0.14 -0.88
C ARG A 47 -0.66 -0.69 0.54
N GLY A 48 -1.77 -1.07 1.20
CA GLY A 48 -1.79 -1.44 2.63
C GLY A 48 -0.87 -2.59 3.09
N ASP A 49 -0.02 -3.14 2.21
CA ASP A 49 1.03 -4.13 2.48
C ASP A 49 2.36 -3.50 2.96
N GLY A 50 2.48 -2.17 2.96
CA GLY A 50 3.65 -1.45 3.41
C GLY A 50 4.77 -1.36 2.36
N PHE A 51 4.49 -1.75 1.11
CA PHE A 51 5.40 -1.54 0.00
C PHE A 51 5.14 -0.20 -0.68
N PHE A 52 6.22 0.45 -1.11
CA PHE A 52 6.14 1.69 -1.89
C PHE A 52 6.07 1.38 -3.38
N GLU A 53 5.08 1.96 -4.03
CA GLU A 53 4.82 1.80 -5.45
C GLU A 53 5.93 2.46 -6.29
N THR A 54 6.22 1.84 -7.43
CA THR A 54 7.09 2.41 -8.45
C THR A 54 6.29 3.25 -9.42
N VAL A 55 6.94 4.13 -10.18
CA VAL A 55 6.27 4.94 -11.22
C VAL A 55 5.42 4.08 -12.18
N GLY A 56 5.93 2.93 -12.63
CA GLY A 56 5.20 2.09 -13.58
C GLY A 56 3.93 1.49 -12.99
N THR A 57 4.02 0.93 -11.78
CA THR A 57 2.85 0.37 -11.08
C THR A 57 1.83 1.45 -10.74
N LEU A 58 2.29 2.61 -10.24
CA LEU A 58 1.39 3.70 -9.89
C LEU A 58 0.65 4.25 -11.11
N GLN A 59 1.32 4.40 -12.26
CA GLN A 59 0.68 4.84 -13.50
C GLN A 59 -0.42 3.88 -13.95
N GLN A 60 -0.16 2.57 -13.87
CA GLN A 60 -1.17 1.56 -14.21
C GLN A 60 -2.39 1.65 -13.28
N LEU A 61 -2.16 1.83 -11.97
CA LEU A 61 -3.24 1.96 -10.99
C LEU A 61 -4.04 3.25 -11.17
N ILE A 62 -3.39 4.36 -11.53
CA ILE A 62 -4.08 5.61 -11.86
C ILE A 62 -5.03 5.40 -13.04
N GLU A 63 -4.56 4.73 -14.10
CA GLU A 63 -5.39 4.46 -15.27
C GLU A 63 -6.55 3.52 -14.95
N GLU A 64 -6.30 2.48 -14.17
CA GLU A 64 -7.36 1.59 -13.67
C GLU A 64 -8.39 2.36 -12.83
N GLY A 65 -7.95 3.25 -11.94
CA GLY A 65 -8.81 4.06 -11.09
C GLY A 65 -9.68 5.03 -11.89
N ARG A 66 -9.14 5.64 -12.94
CA ARG A 66 -9.91 6.48 -13.86
C ARG A 66 -10.98 5.67 -14.58
N GLN A 67 -10.64 4.48 -15.07
CA GLN A 67 -11.61 3.61 -15.72
C GLN A 67 -12.75 3.23 -14.75
N GLN A 68 -12.42 2.87 -13.51
CA GLN A 68 -13.42 2.57 -12.48
C GLN A 68 -14.34 3.77 -12.19
N GLN A 69 -13.78 4.98 -12.10
CA GLN A 69 -14.57 6.20 -11.91
C GLN A 69 -15.49 6.48 -13.11
N HIS A 70 -14.99 6.29 -14.33
CA HIS A 70 -15.81 6.40 -15.54
C HIS A 70 -16.94 5.38 -15.55
N ASP A 71 -16.67 4.11 -15.23
CA ASP A 71 -17.66 3.04 -15.21
C ASP A 71 -18.76 3.31 -14.17
N VAL A 72 -18.39 3.76 -12.97
CA VAL A 72 -19.35 4.16 -11.93
C VAL A 72 -20.21 5.34 -12.40
N THR A 73 -19.59 6.35 -13.01
CA THR A 73 -20.31 7.52 -13.55
C THR A 73 -21.28 7.12 -14.66
N GLN A 74 -20.86 6.23 -15.57
CA GLN A 74 -21.71 5.71 -16.63
C GLN A 74 -22.89 4.91 -16.05
N TRP A 75 -22.64 4.10 -15.03
CA TRP A 75 -23.70 3.33 -14.35
C TRP A 75 -24.71 4.24 -13.66
N MET A 76 -24.25 5.26 -12.93
CA MET A 76 -25.14 6.25 -12.31
C MET A 76 -25.97 7.01 -13.34
N ARG A 77 -25.36 7.37 -14.48
CA ARG A 77 -26.07 8.07 -15.57
C ARG A 77 -27.11 7.19 -16.25
N THR A 78 -26.90 5.87 -16.32
CA THR A 78 -27.83 4.93 -16.96
C THR A 78 -28.95 4.50 -16.01
N ALA A 79 -28.72 4.58 -14.69
CA ALA A 79 -29.69 4.22 -13.67
C ALA A 79 -30.87 5.22 -13.53
N GLU A 80 -30.73 6.45 -14.02
CA GLU A 80 -31.84 7.37 -14.29
C GLU A 80 -32.06 7.44 -15.81
N PRO A 81 -33.24 7.12 -16.40
CA PRO A 81 -34.60 7.30 -15.85
C PRO A 81 -35.58 6.14 -16.12
N ALA A 82 -36.17 5.56 -15.06
CA ALA A 82 -37.40 4.76 -15.18
C ALA A 82 -38.39 4.99 -14.02
N MET A 83 -38.25 6.09 -13.29
CA MET A 83 -39.24 6.53 -12.30
C MET A 83 -40.05 7.73 -12.85
N THR A 84 -40.70 7.51 -14.00
CA THR A 84 -42.02 8.12 -14.22
C THR A 84 -43.02 6.96 -14.17
N VAL A 85 -43.15 6.35 -13.00
CA VAL A 85 -44.27 5.45 -12.73
C VAL A 85 -45.42 6.36 -12.31
N GLU A 86 -46.25 6.67 -13.30
CA GLU A 86 -47.61 7.19 -13.13
C GLU A 86 -48.32 6.31 -12.09
N LEU A 87 -48.61 6.87 -10.91
CA LEU A 87 -49.32 6.19 -9.82
C LEU A 87 -50.72 5.76 -10.29
N PRO A 88 -51.06 4.45 -10.36
CA PRO A 88 -52.43 4.01 -10.31
C PRO A 88 -52.88 4.02 -8.84
N ALA A 89 -54.04 4.59 -8.59
CA ALA A 89 -54.65 4.76 -7.28
C ALA A 89 -54.72 3.47 -6.45
N GLU A 90 -54.50 3.65 -5.14
CA GLU A 90 -54.78 2.74 -4.03
C GLU A 90 -56.11 1.98 -4.18
N PRO A 91 -56.14 0.71 -3.73
CA PRO A 91 -57.09 0.45 -2.67
C PRO A 91 -56.45 -0.24 -1.45
N ALA A 92 -56.83 0.30 -0.30
CA ALA A 92 -56.65 -0.24 1.03
C ALA A 92 -57.14 -1.69 1.19
N ALA A 93 -56.36 -2.55 1.85
CA ALA A 93 -56.85 -3.62 2.72
C ALA A 93 -55.70 -4.30 3.51
N ALA A 94 -55.69 -4.05 4.83
CA ALA A 94 -55.39 -4.93 5.96
C ALA A 94 -54.41 -6.13 5.82
N GLU A 95 -53.35 -6.17 6.64
CA GLU A 95 -53.32 -6.86 7.95
C GLU A 95 -51.90 -6.78 8.61
N PRO A 96 -51.82 -6.63 9.94
CA PRO A 96 -50.57 -6.54 10.68
C PRO A 96 -49.95 -7.94 10.92
N ARG A 97 -48.70 -8.14 10.47
CA ARG A 97 -47.94 -9.35 10.79
C ARG A 97 -47.42 -9.32 12.25
N PRO A 98 -47.51 -10.43 13.00
CA PRO A 98 -47.04 -10.54 14.37
C PRO A 98 -45.54 -10.32 14.52
N ALA A 99 -45.16 -9.68 15.63
CA ALA A 99 -43.79 -9.39 16.04
C ALA A 99 -42.92 -10.66 16.12
N GLU A 100 -41.85 -10.68 15.33
CA GLU A 100 -40.78 -11.65 15.42
C GLU A 100 -39.84 -11.26 16.60
N PRO A 101 -39.52 -12.19 17.52
CA PRO A 101 -38.66 -11.88 18.67
C PRO A 101 -37.21 -11.61 18.24
N PRO A 102 -36.50 -10.69 18.90
CA PRO A 102 -35.12 -10.35 18.56
C PRO A 102 -34.17 -11.54 18.81
N PRO A 103 -33.15 -11.76 17.95
CA PRO A 103 -32.09 -12.72 18.25
C PRO A 103 -31.29 -12.28 19.49
N PRO A 104 -30.83 -13.22 20.33
CA PRO A 104 -30.04 -12.90 21.50
C PRO A 104 -28.71 -12.25 21.12
N ALA A 105 -28.41 -11.14 21.79
CA ALA A 105 -27.18 -10.39 21.66
C ALA A 105 -25.96 -11.28 21.95
N THR A 106 -25.14 -11.52 20.93
CA THR A 106 -23.81 -12.10 21.10
C THR A 106 -22.88 -11.00 21.63
N GLU A 107 -22.67 -10.99 22.95
CA GLU A 107 -21.59 -10.21 23.57
C GLU A 107 -20.24 -10.55 22.91
N PRO A 108 -19.51 -9.56 22.37
CA PRO A 108 -18.13 -9.77 21.98
C PRO A 108 -17.29 -9.90 23.25
N ALA A 109 -17.02 -11.14 23.65
CA ALA A 109 -16.06 -11.45 24.70
C ALA A 109 -14.72 -10.74 24.41
N ALA A 110 -14.41 -9.77 25.26
CA ALA A 110 -13.18 -9.01 25.28
C ALA A 110 -11.98 -9.96 25.26
N ARG A 111 -11.31 -10.06 24.10
CA ARG A 111 -10.04 -10.78 24.00
C ARG A 111 -8.98 -9.96 24.71
N LYS A 112 -8.67 -10.39 25.94
CA LYS A 112 -7.52 -9.96 26.73
C LYS A 112 -6.27 -9.93 25.85
N ARG A 113 -5.69 -8.73 25.76
CA ARG A 113 -4.38 -8.47 25.16
C ARG A 113 -3.33 -9.40 25.79
N GLN A 114 -2.96 -10.47 25.09
CA GLN A 114 -1.73 -11.19 25.40
C GLN A 114 -0.55 -10.33 24.96
N ARG A 115 -0.09 -9.53 25.93
CA ARG A 115 1.19 -8.84 25.96
C ARG A 115 2.30 -9.87 25.72
N ARG A 116 2.67 -10.10 24.46
CA ARG A 116 3.88 -10.85 24.14
C ARG A 116 5.05 -10.07 24.73
N LYS A 117 5.69 -10.71 25.70
CA LYS A 117 6.95 -10.29 26.29
C LYS A 117 7.93 -10.01 25.14
N ARG A 118 8.33 -8.75 24.99
CA ARG A 118 9.54 -8.39 24.25
C ARG A 118 10.70 -9.12 24.94
N PRO A 119 11.56 -9.84 24.21
CA PRO A 119 12.90 -10.13 24.71
C PRO A 119 13.58 -8.79 24.95
N ALA A 120 14.02 -8.57 26.19
CA ALA A 120 14.92 -7.48 26.53
C ALA A 120 16.24 -7.79 25.83
N THR A 121 16.49 -7.13 24.70
CA THR A 121 17.86 -6.94 24.23
C THR A 121 18.40 -5.78 25.06
N GLU A 122 19.13 -6.12 26.13
CA GLU A 122 20.07 -5.21 26.78
C GLU A 122 21.06 -4.70 25.73
N PRO A 123 21.12 -3.39 25.45
CA PRO A 123 22.33 -2.82 24.90
C PRO A 123 23.37 -2.73 26.03
N PRO A 124 24.64 -3.10 25.79
CA PRO A 124 25.69 -2.98 26.77
C PRO A 124 25.92 -1.51 27.15
N LEU A 125 26.06 -1.32 28.46
CA LEU A 125 26.62 -0.13 29.10
C LEU A 125 27.96 0.19 28.44
N MET A 126 28.04 1.29 27.69
CA MET A 126 29.30 1.98 27.44
C MET A 126 29.16 3.35 28.11
N GLU A 127 29.69 3.41 29.32
CA GLU A 127 30.14 4.64 29.95
C GLU A 127 31.13 5.36 29.03
N ALA A 128 30.82 6.61 28.71
CA ALA A 128 31.79 7.66 28.48
C ALA A 128 31.11 8.94 28.98
N ALA A 129 31.41 9.35 30.22
CA ALA A 129 32.34 10.45 30.49
C ALA A 129 31.89 11.72 29.74
N GLY A 130 31.23 12.64 30.44
CA GLY A 130 31.94 13.78 31.03
C GLY A 130 31.64 14.99 30.14
N GLU A 131 30.75 15.87 30.58
CA GLU A 131 31.13 17.16 31.18
C GLU A 131 31.01 18.26 30.12
N ALA A 132 29.98 19.08 30.28
CA ALA A 132 29.90 20.39 29.65
C ALA A 132 31.01 21.27 30.25
N PRO A 133 31.62 22.14 29.44
CA PRO A 133 31.22 23.53 29.63
C PRO A 133 31.00 24.31 28.32
N GLU A 134 30.04 25.20 28.46
CA GLU A 134 29.83 26.45 27.75
C GLU A 134 31.15 27.23 27.55
N ALA A 135 31.53 27.45 26.29
CA ALA A 135 32.56 28.41 25.92
C ALA A 135 32.24 29.02 24.54
N LEU A 136 31.68 30.22 24.55
CA LEU A 136 31.88 31.21 23.49
C LEU A 136 33.34 31.70 23.59
N PRO A 137 34.10 31.70 22.49
CA PRO A 137 34.49 33.00 21.93
C PRO A 137 34.65 33.04 20.39
N GLU A 138 34.40 34.25 19.89
CA GLU A 138 35.08 34.97 18.79
C GLU A 138 34.96 34.58 17.30
N PRO A 139 34.90 35.59 16.39
CA PRO A 139 34.88 35.43 14.95
C PRO A 139 36.30 35.21 14.37
N LEU A 140 36.37 34.93 13.05
CA LEU A 140 37.52 34.83 12.11
C LEU A 140 37.73 33.39 11.58
N PRO A 141 38.28 33.14 10.35
CA PRO A 141 38.59 34.02 9.22
C PRO A 141 37.83 33.65 7.92
N VAL A 142 37.85 34.54 6.93
CA VAL A 142 37.39 34.29 5.55
C VAL A 142 38.13 33.07 4.96
N ALA A 143 37.41 31.97 4.78
CA ALA A 143 37.93 30.77 4.15
C ALA A 143 38.18 31.04 2.66
N SER A 144 39.45 31.02 2.25
CA SER A 144 39.86 30.90 0.85
C SER A 144 39.12 29.72 0.21
N VAL A 145 38.37 30.02 -0.84
CA VAL A 145 37.67 29.02 -1.64
C VAL A 145 38.73 28.12 -2.30
N PRO A 146 38.79 26.81 -2.01
CA PRO A 146 39.71 25.92 -2.69
C PRO A 146 39.33 25.85 -4.17
N VAL A 147 40.29 26.10 -5.05
CA VAL A 147 40.16 25.86 -6.49
C VAL A 147 39.87 24.37 -6.67
N PRO A 148 38.79 23.97 -7.36
CA PRO A 148 38.47 22.56 -7.53
C PRO A 148 39.57 21.89 -8.35
N VAL A 149 40.26 20.93 -7.72
CA VAL A 149 41.18 20.03 -8.41
C VAL A 149 40.34 19.16 -9.36
N PRO A 150 40.68 19.04 -10.65
CA PRO A 150 39.94 18.19 -11.57
C PRO A 150 39.96 16.75 -11.08
N VAL A 151 38.80 16.23 -10.72
CA VAL A 151 38.62 14.82 -10.35
C VAL A 151 38.88 13.98 -11.60
N PRO A 152 39.77 12.97 -11.56
CA PRO A 152 40.02 12.11 -12.70
C PRO A 152 38.73 11.42 -13.11
N VAL A 153 38.37 11.55 -14.39
CA VAL A 153 37.22 10.88 -14.99
C VAL A 153 37.46 9.37 -14.90
N PRO A 154 36.57 8.59 -14.26
CA PRO A 154 36.74 7.15 -14.20
C PRO A 154 36.71 6.56 -15.61
N VAL A 155 37.78 5.87 -15.98
CA VAL A 155 37.86 5.11 -17.22
C VAL A 155 36.79 4.02 -17.17
N PRO A 156 35.86 3.94 -18.16
CA PRO A 156 34.82 2.93 -18.15
C PRO A 156 35.45 1.54 -18.23
N VAL A 157 35.26 0.75 -17.18
CA VAL A 157 35.61 -0.68 -17.18
C VAL A 157 34.73 -1.38 -18.23
N PRO A 158 35.29 -2.12 -19.19
CA PRO A 158 34.51 -2.84 -20.19
C PRO A 158 33.61 -3.87 -19.49
N GLN A 159 32.29 -3.69 -19.58
CA GLN A 159 31.35 -4.65 -19.05
C GLN A 159 31.37 -5.95 -19.86
N PRO A 160 31.31 -7.12 -19.21
CA PRO A 160 31.21 -8.40 -19.90
C PRO A 160 29.94 -8.43 -20.75
N ARG A 161 30.09 -8.75 -22.04
CA ARG A 161 28.97 -8.87 -22.97
C ARG A 161 28.05 -10.00 -22.47
N PRO A 162 26.72 -9.79 -22.42
CA PRO A 162 25.79 -10.86 -22.12
C PRO A 162 25.93 -11.93 -23.21
N VAL A 163 26.33 -13.13 -22.81
CA VAL A 163 26.24 -14.31 -23.67
C VAL A 163 24.77 -14.59 -23.95
N ASP A 164 24.42 -14.70 -25.23
CA ASP A 164 23.11 -15.10 -25.72
C ASP A 164 22.72 -16.44 -25.07
N ARG A 165 21.92 -16.35 -24.00
CA ARG A 165 21.31 -17.51 -23.37
C ARG A 165 20.03 -17.79 -24.13
N THR A 166 20.13 -18.63 -25.15
CA THR A 166 18.99 -19.15 -25.92
C THR A 166 18.02 -19.83 -24.96
N VAL A 167 16.92 -19.15 -24.64
CA VAL A 167 15.82 -19.74 -23.86
C VAL A 167 15.00 -20.60 -24.82
N PRO A 168 14.76 -21.90 -24.52
CA PRO A 168 13.85 -22.70 -25.32
C PRO A 168 12.44 -22.13 -25.19
N GLN A 169 11.89 -21.72 -26.34
CA GLN A 169 10.52 -21.27 -26.52
C GLN A 169 9.56 -22.42 -26.20
N ALA A 170 9.06 -22.46 -24.97
CA ALA A 170 8.02 -23.40 -24.58
C ALA A 170 6.71 -23.01 -25.30
N ALA A 171 6.28 -23.91 -26.17
CA ALA A 171 5.07 -23.81 -26.97
C ALA A 171 3.81 -23.58 -26.11
N GLY A 172 2.94 -22.74 -26.66
CA GLY A 172 1.53 -22.47 -26.33
C GLY A 172 0.93 -23.16 -25.10
N MET A 173 0.72 -22.39 -24.04
CA MET A 173 -0.37 -22.63 -23.09
C MET A 173 -1.41 -21.49 -23.23
N PRO A 174 -2.70 -21.80 -23.42
CA PRO A 174 -3.74 -20.80 -23.62
C PRO A 174 -3.94 -19.94 -22.37
N ALA A 175 -4.09 -18.64 -22.56
CA ALA A 175 -4.19 -17.61 -21.52
C ALA A 175 -5.32 -17.81 -20.50
N GLN A 176 -6.26 -18.73 -20.74
CA GLN A 176 -7.42 -18.97 -19.87
C GLN A 176 -7.11 -19.73 -18.57
N GLU A 177 -5.96 -20.40 -18.43
CA GLU A 177 -5.64 -21.15 -17.20
C GLU A 177 -4.93 -20.35 -16.11
N ARG A 178 -4.39 -19.16 -16.42
CA ARG A 178 -3.65 -18.35 -15.43
C ARG A 178 -4.56 -17.73 -14.37
N GLY A 179 -5.85 -17.50 -14.68
CA GLY A 179 -6.82 -16.90 -13.75
C GLY A 179 -7.39 -17.84 -12.68
N LYS A 180 -7.30 -19.16 -12.85
CA LYS A 180 -7.99 -20.14 -11.96
C LYS A 180 -7.12 -20.66 -10.81
N ARG A 181 -5.81 -20.42 -10.83
CA ARG A 181 -4.88 -20.99 -9.82
C ARG A 181 -5.00 -20.33 -8.43
N TRP A 182 -5.44 -19.07 -8.36
CA TRP A 182 -5.66 -18.38 -7.08
C TRP A 182 -6.91 -18.87 -6.33
N LEU A 183 -7.91 -19.40 -7.05
CA LEU A 183 -9.16 -19.88 -6.45
C LEU A 183 -9.00 -21.22 -5.72
N VAL A 184 -8.02 -22.05 -6.07
CA VAL A 184 -7.82 -23.38 -5.45
C VAL A 184 -6.94 -23.29 -4.18
N ALA A 185 -6.01 -22.35 -4.10
CA ALA A 185 -5.11 -22.22 -2.95
C ALA A 185 -5.81 -21.77 -1.63
N GLY A 186 -7.02 -21.20 -1.71
CA GLY A 186 -7.81 -20.76 -0.55
C GLY A 186 -8.73 -21.82 0.06
N ALA A 187 -9.09 -22.86 -0.69
CA ALA A 187 -10.04 -23.88 -0.22
C ALA A 187 -9.39 -24.88 0.76
N GLU A 188 -8.11 -25.22 0.54
CA GLU A 188 -7.45 -26.26 1.33
C GLU A 188 -7.04 -25.82 2.75
N ARG A 189 -6.97 -24.50 3.02
CA ARG A 189 -6.68 -23.98 4.38
C ARG A 189 -7.87 -24.00 5.33
N ARG A 190 -9.11 -24.19 4.86
CA ARG A 190 -10.30 -24.24 5.73
C ARG A 190 -10.67 -25.65 6.21
N GLY A 191 -9.96 -26.69 5.76
CA GLY A 191 -10.31 -28.09 6.07
C GLY A 191 -9.58 -28.76 7.25
N ARG A 192 -8.54 -28.15 7.85
CA ARG A 192 -7.68 -28.85 8.85
C ARG A 192 -7.64 -28.22 10.24
N ALA A 193 -8.71 -27.55 10.68
CA ALA A 193 -8.80 -26.97 12.03
C ALA A 193 -9.92 -27.55 12.91
N ALA A 194 -10.49 -28.71 12.56
CA ALA A 194 -11.72 -29.21 13.19
C ALA A 194 -11.60 -30.48 14.06
N LYS A 195 -10.41 -31.04 14.34
CA LYS A 195 -10.34 -32.41 14.93
C LYS A 195 -9.67 -32.64 16.28
N HIS A 196 -9.20 -31.62 17.03
CA HIS A 196 -8.41 -31.91 18.24
C HIS A 196 -8.81 -31.22 19.56
N TRP A 197 -10.00 -30.65 19.73
CA TRP A 197 -10.36 -29.99 21.00
C TRP A 197 -11.32 -30.75 21.94
N SER A 198 -11.68 -32.00 21.64
CA SER A 198 -12.60 -32.77 22.51
C SER A 198 -11.91 -33.95 23.22
N THR A 199 -11.24 -33.70 24.35
CA THR A 199 -11.22 -34.61 25.53
C THR A 199 -10.44 -34.00 26.70
N ARG A 200 -11.13 -33.29 27.60
CA ARG A 200 -10.71 -33.19 29.01
C ARG A 200 -11.91 -32.76 29.88
N GLN A 201 -12.77 -33.74 30.18
CA GLN A 201 -13.58 -33.74 31.38
C GLN A 201 -13.43 -35.11 32.05
N ARG A 202 -12.67 -35.13 33.14
CA ARG A 202 -13.00 -35.74 34.44
C ARG A 202 -11.88 -35.44 35.42
#